data_AF-A0A1R4KX95-F1
#
_entry.id   AF-A0A1R4KX95-F1
#
_cell.length_a   1.000
_cell.length_b   1.000
_cell.length_c   1.000
_cell.angle_alpha   90.00
_cell.angle_beta   90.00
_cell.angle_gamma   90.00
#
_symmetry.space_group_name_H-M   'P 1'
#
loop_
_entity.id
_entity.type
_entity.pdbx_description
1 polymer ?
#
loop_
_entity_poly.entity_id
_entity_poly.type
_entity_poly.pdbx_seq_one_letter_code
_entity_poly.pdbx_strand_id
1 'polypeptide(L)'
;MKTAEPYDVKNQFGFEFGTEKNVNFLKNSHSLISNRPFYFSLALPEGNYRVTIGYIRLSDRAYISTVRSESRGLHLEQINVEKNSFVEKKFIVHTKDALIRKGEYVRLKKPRELKKLDWDNKLTLEFQHTSHIAYIRVESVSGIPTIF
;
A
#
# COMPACT_ATOMS: atom_id res chain seq x y z
N MET A 1 -14.82 8.47 16.42
CA MET A 1 -13.40 8.71 16.02
C MET A 1 -13.17 7.85 14.79
N LYS A 2 -12.65 8.36 13.67
CA LYS A 2 -12.35 7.46 12.53
C LYS A 2 -11.21 6.56 12.96
N THR A 3 -11.48 5.28 13.06
CA THR A 3 -10.52 4.25 13.46
C THR A 3 -9.91 3.62 12.22
N ALA A 4 -8.66 3.16 12.33
CA ALA A 4 -8.11 2.24 11.35
C ALA A 4 -8.87 0.93 11.44
N GLU A 5 -9.40 0.47 10.30
CA GLU A 5 -10.23 -0.73 10.21
C GLU A 5 -9.48 -1.82 9.45
N PRO A 6 -9.58 -3.08 9.89
CA PRO A 6 -8.96 -4.18 9.18
C PRO A 6 -9.53 -4.31 7.76
N TYR A 7 -8.73 -4.87 6.85
CA TYR A 7 -9.17 -5.16 5.50
C TYR A 7 -10.37 -6.11 5.52
N ASP A 8 -11.44 -5.70 4.83
CA ASP A 8 -12.62 -6.51 4.56
C ASP A 8 -12.90 -6.44 3.05
N VAL A 9 -13.09 -7.61 2.43
CA VAL A 9 -13.46 -7.73 1.01
C VAL A 9 -14.71 -6.92 0.69
N LYS A 10 -15.65 -6.77 1.63
CA LYS A 10 -16.86 -5.95 1.45
C LYS A 10 -16.56 -4.46 1.37
N ASN A 11 -15.62 -3.99 2.19
CA ASN A 11 -15.22 -2.58 2.25
C ASN A 11 -14.21 -2.22 1.16
N GLN A 12 -13.71 -3.21 0.41
CA GLN A 12 -12.75 -3.11 -0.68
C GLN A 12 -11.36 -2.60 -0.27
N PHE A 13 -11.15 -2.12 0.96
CA PHE A 13 -9.84 -1.73 1.47
C PHE A 13 -9.79 -1.82 2.99
N GLY A 14 -8.57 -1.74 3.53
CA GLY A 14 -8.33 -1.67 4.97
C GLY A 14 -6.92 -2.10 5.33
N PHE A 15 -6.65 -2.17 6.64
CA PHE A 15 -5.33 -2.53 7.16
C PHE A 15 -5.18 -4.03 7.33
N GLU A 16 -4.00 -4.57 7.04
CA GLU A 16 -3.75 -6.02 7.12
C GLU A 16 -2.94 -6.40 8.36
N PHE A 17 -2.95 -7.70 8.67
CA PHE A 17 -2.06 -8.34 9.67
C PHE A 17 -2.14 -7.73 11.07
N GLY A 18 -3.28 -7.17 11.45
CA GLY A 18 -3.46 -6.53 12.75
C GLY A 18 -2.64 -5.24 12.91
N THR A 19 -2.29 -4.59 11.80
CA THR A 19 -1.47 -3.35 11.81
C THR A 19 -2.29 -2.07 11.88
N GLU A 20 -3.63 -2.15 11.87
CA GLU A 20 -4.52 -1.03 12.17
C GLU A 20 -4.19 -0.37 13.51
N LYS A 21 -3.76 -1.16 14.50
CA LYS A 21 -3.33 -0.67 15.82
C LYS A 21 -2.07 0.22 15.80
N ASN A 22 -1.32 0.19 14.70
CA ASN A 22 -0.13 1.02 14.52
C ASN A 22 -0.48 2.41 13.96
N VAL A 23 -1.71 2.60 13.46
CA VAL A 23 -2.11 3.79 12.72
C VAL A 23 -3.06 4.65 13.53
N ASN A 24 -2.80 5.96 13.52
CA ASN A 24 -3.67 6.96 14.12
C ASN A 24 -4.16 7.95 13.05
N PHE A 25 -5.46 8.22 13.02
CA PHE A 25 -6.03 9.27 12.17
C PHE A 25 -6.08 10.61 12.90
N LEU A 26 -5.46 11.63 12.31
CA LEU A 26 -5.47 13.00 12.79
C LEU A 26 -6.63 13.76 12.13
N LYS A 27 -7.67 14.07 12.91
CA LYS A 27 -8.91 14.70 12.41
C LYS A 27 -8.67 16.06 11.77
N ASN A 28 -7.82 16.90 12.38
CA ASN A 28 -7.63 18.29 11.95
C ASN A 28 -6.97 18.39 10.57
N SER A 29 -6.20 17.38 10.18
CA SER A 29 -5.44 17.36 8.94
C SER A 29 -5.91 16.30 7.93
N HIS A 30 -6.99 15.56 8.25
CA HIS A 30 -7.48 14.44 7.43
C HIS A 30 -6.37 13.49 6.98
N SER A 31 -5.44 13.16 7.89
CA SER A 31 -4.25 12.37 7.57
C SER A 31 -4.06 11.22 8.55
N LEU A 32 -3.26 10.23 8.15
CA LEU A 32 -2.86 9.12 9.00
C LEU A 32 -1.41 9.28 9.43
N ILE A 33 -1.08 8.90 10.66
CA ILE A 33 0.28 8.89 11.18
C ILE A 33 0.60 7.54 11.83
N SER A 34 1.81 7.05 11.57
CA SER A 34 2.37 5.88 12.24
C SER A 34 3.88 6.03 12.39
N ASN A 35 4.42 5.55 13.52
CA ASN A 35 5.85 5.37 13.76
C ASN A 35 6.26 3.89 13.76
N ARG A 36 5.35 2.99 13.37
CA ARG A 36 5.56 1.55 13.26
C ARG A 36 5.14 1.07 11.87
N PRO A 37 5.70 -0.05 11.38
CA PRO A 37 5.28 -0.60 10.10
C PRO A 37 3.79 -0.94 10.08
N PHE A 38 3.14 -0.71 8.95
CA PHE A 38 1.75 -1.12 8.73
C PHE A 38 1.50 -1.51 7.28
N TYR A 39 0.45 -2.29 7.08
CA TYR A 39 0.03 -2.78 5.78
C TYR A 39 -1.35 -2.24 5.45
N PHE A 40 -1.52 -1.75 4.23
CA PHE A 40 -2.80 -1.28 3.72
C PHE A 40 -3.10 -1.98 2.40
N SER A 41 -4.24 -2.64 2.32
CA SER A 41 -4.68 -3.36 1.15
C SER A 41 -5.93 -2.76 0.55
N LEU A 42 -6.05 -2.91 -0.76
CA LEU A 42 -7.17 -2.45 -1.56
C LEU A 42 -7.45 -3.48 -2.65
N ALA A 43 -8.71 -3.93 -2.72
CA ALA A 43 -9.19 -4.88 -3.70
C ALA A 43 -9.07 -4.27 -5.10
N LEU A 44 -8.31 -4.93 -5.97
CA LEU A 44 -8.08 -4.51 -7.34
C LEU A 44 -8.03 -5.73 -8.25
N PRO A 45 -8.63 -5.67 -9.45
CA PRO A 45 -8.40 -6.68 -10.46
C PRO A 45 -6.95 -6.60 -10.96
N GLU A 46 -6.47 -7.70 -11.53
CA GLU A 46 -5.18 -7.74 -12.22
C GLU A 46 -5.02 -6.58 -13.20
N GLY A 47 -3.83 -5.98 -13.20
CA GLY A 47 -3.55 -4.81 -14.01
C GLY A 47 -2.41 -3.95 -13.49
N ASN A 48 -2.09 -2.92 -14.28
CA ASN A 48 -1.10 -1.91 -13.92
C ASN A 48 -1.78 -0.71 -13.26
N TYR A 49 -1.19 -0.25 -12.17
CA TYR A 49 -1.70 0.86 -11.38
C TYR A 49 -0.59 1.87 -11.09
N ARG A 50 -0.92 3.15 -11.23
CA ARG A 50 -0.12 4.23 -10.67
C ARG A 50 -0.57 4.47 -9.25
N VAL A 51 0.38 4.30 -8.32
CA VAL A 51 0.19 4.64 -6.91
C VAL A 51 0.88 5.97 -6.65
N THR A 52 0.15 6.91 -6.07
CA THR A 52 0.65 8.23 -5.67
C THR A 52 0.44 8.40 -4.16
N ILE A 53 1.50 8.74 -3.45
CA ILE A 53 1.51 8.91 -1.99
C ILE A 53 1.86 10.35 -1.66
N GLY A 54 0.95 11.03 -0.96
CA GLY A 54 1.15 12.37 -0.44
C GLY A 54 1.65 12.32 1.00
N TYR A 55 2.90 12.72 1.23
CA TYR A 55 3.52 12.84 2.54
C TYR A 55 3.38 14.26 3.09
N ILE A 56 3.00 14.37 4.36
CA ILE A 56 2.94 15.64 5.09
C ILE A 56 4.06 15.66 6.13
N ARG A 57 4.67 16.83 6.35
CA ARG A 57 5.61 17.07 7.44
C ARG A 57 5.06 16.77 8.84
N LEU A 58 5.96 16.44 9.76
CA LEU A 58 5.73 16.58 11.19
C LEU A 58 6.09 18.00 11.65
N SER A 59 5.48 18.47 12.74
CA SER A 59 5.71 19.82 13.26
C SER A 59 7.06 19.97 13.99
N ASP A 60 7.63 18.88 14.48
CA ASP A 60 8.77 18.86 15.39
C ASP A 60 10.07 18.41 14.70
N ARG A 61 10.00 17.47 13.74
CA ARG A 61 11.17 16.82 13.13
C ARG A 61 10.96 16.40 11.67
N ALA A 62 12.06 16.16 10.95
CA ALA A 62 12.04 15.41 9.69
C ALA A 62 11.84 13.91 9.95
N TYR A 63 11.39 13.17 8.94
CA TYR A 63 11.26 11.71 9.03
C TYR A 63 11.54 11.02 7.70
N ILE A 64 11.83 9.72 7.78
CA ILE A 64 12.02 8.87 6.62
C ILE A 64 10.86 7.89 6.53
N SER A 65 10.36 7.67 5.32
CA SER A 65 9.36 6.65 5.00
C SER A 65 9.86 5.74 3.88
N THR A 66 9.52 4.46 3.95
CA THR A 66 9.76 3.53 2.85
C THR A 66 8.46 2.83 2.49
N VAL A 67 8.22 2.66 1.19
CA VAL A 67 7.02 1.98 0.68
C VAL A 67 7.39 0.82 -0.22
N ARG A 68 6.79 -0.33 0.10
CA ARG A 68 6.89 -1.55 -0.67
C ARG A 68 5.51 -2.03 -1.11
N SER A 69 5.46 -2.95 -2.06
CA SER A 69 4.22 -3.65 -2.42
C SER A 69 4.45 -5.14 -2.70
N GLU A 70 3.36 -5.92 -2.71
CA GLU A 70 3.29 -7.26 -3.32
C GLU A 70 4.45 -8.19 -2.89
N SER A 71 4.65 -8.34 -1.59
CA SER A 71 5.58 -9.34 -1.03
C SER A 71 7.06 -9.21 -1.41
N ARG A 72 7.52 -8.07 -1.98
CA ARG A 72 8.92 -7.58 -1.95
C ARG A 72 9.25 -6.36 -2.82
N GLY A 73 8.36 -5.81 -3.65
CA GLY A 73 8.68 -4.68 -4.53
C GLY A 73 9.07 -3.43 -3.74
N LEU A 74 10.33 -3.01 -3.79
CA LEU A 74 10.77 -1.74 -3.21
C LEU A 74 10.49 -0.63 -4.22
N HIS A 75 9.58 0.27 -3.89
CA HIS A 75 9.15 1.34 -4.82
C HIS A 75 9.66 2.71 -4.43
N LEU A 76 9.52 3.04 -3.14
CA LEU A 76 9.97 4.32 -2.59
C LEU A 76 10.92 4.03 -1.44
N GLU A 77 12.22 4.08 -1.73
CA GLU A 77 13.27 3.85 -0.74
C GLU A 77 13.61 5.14 0.00
N GLN A 78 13.58 5.06 1.34
CA GLN A 78 14.06 6.11 2.25
C GLN A 78 13.69 7.56 1.85
N ILE A 79 12.41 7.79 1.55
CA ILE A 79 11.91 9.14 1.25
C ILE A 79 12.04 9.99 2.49
N ASN A 80 12.92 11.00 2.43
CA ASN A 80 13.09 11.99 3.47
C ASN A 80 12.04 13.11 3.33
N VAL A 81 11.29 13.34 4.41
CA VAL A 81 10.25 14.37 4.50
C VAL A 81 10.66 15.39 5.54
N GLU A 82 11.07 16.56 5.06
CA GLU A 82 11.50 17.68 5.88
C GLU A 82 10.36 18.33 6.67
N LYS A 83 10.70 18.97 7.78
CA LYS A 83 9.77 19.61 8.74
C LYS A 83 8.82 20.66 8.13
N ASN A 84 9.14 21.21 6.96
CA ASN A 84 8.37 22.26 6.28
C ASN A 84 7.88 21.85 4.88
N SER A 85 7.87 20.56 4.54
CA SER A 85 7.53 20.12 3.18
C SER A 85 6.22 19.33 3.10
N PHE A 86 5.66 19.36 1.89
CA PHE A 86 4.73 18.36 1.40
C PHE A 86 5.43 17.66 0.24
N VAL A 87 5.45 16.34 0.23
CA VAL A 87 6.16 15.55 -0.78
C VAL A 87 5.18 14.60 -1.42
N GLU A 88 5.06 14.62 -2.75
CA GLU A 88 4.32 13.62 -3.50
C GLU A 88 5.30 12.70 -4.22
N LYS A 89 5.09 11.39 -4.09
CA LYS A 89 5.85 10.37 -4.82
C LYS A 89 4.91 9.40 -5.50
N LYS A 90 5.32 8.92 -6.67
CA LYS A 90 4.53 8.00 -7.48
C LYS A 90 5.38 6.86 -8.01
N PHE A 91 4.75 5.71 -8.15
CA PHE A 91 5.34 4.53 -8.79
C PHE A 91 4.27 3.73 -9.52
N ILE A 92 4.69 2.85 -10.42
CA ILE A 92 3.81 1.89 -11.08
C ILE A 92 3.99 0.53 -10.40
N VAL A 93 2.88 -0.14 -10.15
CA VAL A 93 2.84 -1.52 -9.66
C VAL A 93 1.90 -2.32 -10.54
N HIS A 94 2.23 -3.60 -10.73
CA HIS A 94 1.36 -4.56 -11.39
C HIS A 94 0.82 -5.53 -10.35
N THR A 95 -0.49 -5.66 -10.27
CA THR A 95 -1.17 -6.67 -9.44
C THR A 95 -1.49 -7.89 -10.31
N LYS A 96 -1.32 -9.10 -9.77
CA LYS A 96 -1.62 -10.37 -10.47
C LYS A 96 -2.73 -11.12 -9.77
N ASP A 97 -3.66 -11.69 -10.53
CA ASP A 97 -4.67 -12.61 -10.02
C ASP A 97 -4.27 -14.05 -10.35
N ALA A 98 -4.57 -15.01 -9.47
CA ALA A 98 -4.41 -16.43 -9.76
C ALA A 98 -5.43 -16.95 -10.78
N LEU A 99 -6.53 -16.22 -11.01
CA LEU A 99 -7.57 -16.60 -11.97
C LEU A 99 -7.08 -16.44 -13.42
N ILE A 100 -6.92 -17.55 -14.15
CA ILE A 100 -6.55 -17.54 -15.58
C ILE A 100 -7.80 -17.34 -16.45
N ARG A 101 -8.86 -18.10 -16.15
CA ARG A 101 -10.21 -17.98 -16.73
C ARG A 101 -11.20 -18.68 -15.80
N LYS A 102 -12.51 -18.52 -16.03
CA LYS A 102 -13.56 -19.08 -15.15
C LYS A 102 -13.30 -20.57 -14.84
N GLY A 103 -13.02 -20.87 -13.56
CA GLY A 103 -12.77 -22.22 -13.07
C GLY A 103 -11.32 -22.74 -13.25
N GLU A 104 -10.42 -21.93 -13.82
CA GLU A 104 -9.02 -22.28 -14.01
C GLU A 104 -8.12 -21.28 -13.29
N TYR A 105 -7.24 -21.82 -12.44
CA TYR A 105 -6.38 -21.05 -11.55
C TYR A 105 -4.93 -21.49 -11.65
N VAL A 106 -4.00 -20.55 -11.49
CA VAL A 106 -2.60 -20.83 -11.29
C VAL A 106 -2.44 -21.68 -10.02
N ARG A 107 -1.82 -22.85 -10.17
CA ARG A 107 -1.57 -23.75 -9.04
C ARG A 107 -0.37 -23.27 -8.22
N LEU A 108 -0.66 -22.57 -7.11
CA LEU A 108 0.36 -22.13 -6.16
C LEU A 108 0.98 -23.32 -5.39
N LYS A 109 2.32 -23.35 -5.28
CA LYS A 109 3.09 -24.37 -4.55
C LYS A 109 2.99 -24.16 -3.04
N LYS A 110 2.43 -25.16 -2.35
CA LYS A 110 2.34 -25.17 -0.89
C LYS A 110 3.68 -25.53 -0.23
N PRO A 111 3.99 -25.00 0.97
CA PRO A 111 3.25 -23.98 1.73
C PRO A 111 3.72 -22.54 1.44
N ARG A 112 4.78 -22.36 0.65
CA ARG A 112 5.52 -21.09 0.55
C ARG A 112 4.81 -20.05 -0.31
N GLU A 113 4.12 -20.45 -1.39
CA GLU A 113 3.47 -19.50 -2.30
C GLU A 113 2.11 -19.03 -1.77
N LEU A 114 1.40 -19.86 -1.00
CA LEU A 114 0.12 -19.48 -0.38
C LEU A 114 0.21 -18.36 0.67
N LYS A 115 1.40 -18.12 1.22
CA LYS A 115 1.61 -17.11 2.27
C LYS A 115 2.13 -15.79 1.71
N LYS A 116 2.36 -15.72 0.39
CA LYS A 116 2.78 -14.49 -0.24
C LYS A 116 1.59 -13.56 -0.44
N LEU A 117 1.91 -12.29 -0.56
CA LEU A 117 0.99 -11.19 -0.85
C LEU A 117 0.90 -10.94 -2.36
N ASP A 118 1.34 -11.90 -3.17
CA ASP A 118 1.21 -11.89 -4.63
C ASP A 118 0.20 -12.98 -5.03
N TRP A 119 -0.44 -12.85 -6.19
CA TRP A 119 -1.50 -13.76 -6.67
C TRP A 119 -2.81 -13.70 -5.88
N ASP A 120 -3.11 -12.54 -5.31
CA ASP A 120 -4.41 -12.22 -4.75
C ASP A 120 -5.05 -11.03 -5.48
N ASN A 121 -6.37 -10.97 -5.46
CA ASN A 121 -7.18 -9.95 -6.13
C ASN A 121 -7.19 -8.61 -5.35
N LYS A 122 -6.01 -8.19 -4.90
CA LYS A 122 -5.76 -6.95 -4.17
C LYS A 122 -4.34 -6.43 -4.41
N LEU A 123 -4.15 -5.14 -4.16
CA LEU A 123 -2.83 -4.54 -3.97
C LEU A 123 -2.58 -4.41 -2.47
N THR A 124 -1.44 -4.89 -1.99
CA THR A 124 -1.00 -4.69 -0.61
C THR A 124 0.22 -3.79 -0.55
N LEU A 125 0.07 -2.62 0.10
CA LEU A 125 1.15 -1.68 0.36
C LEU A 125 1.70 -1.87 1.76
N GLU A 126 3.02 -1.87 1.88
CA GLU A 126 3.74 -1.90 3.15
C GLU A 126 4.43 -0.56 3.38
N PHE A 127 4.14 0.06 4.52
CA PHE A 127 4.79 1.28 4.98
C PHE A 127 5.74 0.95 6.11
N GLN A 128 7.00 1.35 5.96
CA GLN A 128 8.05 1.16 6.96
C GLN A 128 8.56 2.50 7.49
N HIS A 129 9.25 2.46 8.64
CA HIS A 129 9.75 3.61 9.39
C HIS A 129 8.61 4.49 9.94
N THR A 130 8.66 5.80 9.68
CA THR A 130 7.61 6.74 10.06
C THR A 130 6.86 7.17 8.80
N SER A 131 5.54 7.23 8.88
CA SER A 131 4.70 7.71 7.78
C SER A 131 3.65 8.67 8.30
N HIS A 132 3.57 9.85 7.68
CA HIS A 132 2.49 10.81 7.87
C HIS A 132 1.87 11.12 6.51
N ILE A 133 0.73 10.50 6.22
CA ILE A 133 0.18 10.41 4.86
C ILE A 133 -1.12 11.18 4.77
N ALA A 134 -1.19 12.09 3.80
CA ALA A 134 -2.41 12.82 3.43
C ALA A 134 -3.39 11.93 2.66
N TYR A 135 -2.86 11.24 1.65
CA TYR A 135 -3.64 10.39 0.76
C TYR A 135 -2.76 9.35 0.09
N ILE A 136 -3.42 8.28 -0.31
CA ILE A 136 -2.93 7.30 -1.27
C ILE A 136 -3.92 7.36 -2.43
N ARG A 137 -3.46 7.68 -3.63
CA ARG A 137 -4.26 7.64 -4.85
C ARG A 137 -3.79 6.47 -5.70
N VAL A 138 -4.74 5.65 -6.16
CA VAL A 138 -4.46 4.51 -7.03
C VAL A 138 -5.29 4.65 -8.29
N GLU A 139 -4.63 4.65 -9.43
CA GLU A 139 -5.24 4.89 -10.75
C GLU A 139 -4.84 3.78 -11.70
N SER A 140 -5.80 3.19 -12.42
CA SER A 140 -5.49 2.24 -13.49
C SER A 140 -4.72 2.95 -14.60
N VAL A 141 -3.68 2.30 -15.13
CA VAL A 141 -2.89 2.83 -16.25
C VAL A 141 -2.83 1.82 -17.38
N SER A 142 -3.12 2.28 -18.60
CA SER A 142 -3.03 1.49 -19.84
C SER A 142 -1.78 1.88 -20.64
N GLY A 143 -1.35 0.99 -21.54
CA GLY A 143 -0.25 1.27 -22.48
C GLY A 143 1.15 1.22 -21.88
N ILE A 144 1.32 0.73 -20.65
CA ILE A 144 2.64 0.47 -20.05
C ILE A 144 3.00 -1.00 -20.25
N PRO A 145 4.10 -1.32 -20.95
CA PRO A 145 4.61 -2.68 -21.02
C PRO A 145 4.99 -3.20 -19.63
N THR A 146 4.41 -4.31 -19.20
CA THR A 146 4.82 -5.02 -17.98
C THR A 146 5.84 -6.08 -18.35
N ILE A 147 7.03 -6.02 -17.76
CA ILE A 147 8.09 -7.04 -17.93
C ILE A 147 8.06 -7.96 -16.71
N PHE A 148 8.02 -9.28 -16.94
CA PHE A 148 8.00 -10.31 -15.90
C PHE A 148 9.29 -11.13 -15.89
#